data_AF-A0A1Y5EGB8-F1
#
_entry.id   AF-A0A1Y5EGB8-F1
#
_cell.length_a   1.000
_cell.length_b   1.000
_cell.length_c   1.000
_cell.angle_alpha   90.00
_cell.angle_beta   90.00
_cell.angle_gamma   90.00
#
_symmetry.space_group_name_H-M   'P 1'
#
loop_
_entity.id
_entity.type
_entity.pdbx_description
1 polymer ?
#
loop_
_entity_poly.entity_id
_entity_poly.type
_entity_poly.pdbx_seq_one_letter_code
_entity_poly.pdbx_strand_id
1 'polypeptide(L)'
;MNCNDLTNFQISERVKFELTKRGLSLRKCCDGFNSKYKADIEAGSPPLDKDFVQRIKKNKFEVSSKRVSKLCDFLGISVSTTNAPRELKLRKEFLQIEDAIQGNPELERQVRGLLRNITQLANTSTLQGS
;
A
#
# COMPACT_ATOMS: atom_id res chain seq x y z
N MET A 1 9.81 -10.75 0.32
CA MET A 1 8.47 -10.28 0.77
C MET A 1 8.25 -8.85 0.27
N ASN A 2 7.33 -8.62 -0.68
CA ASN A 2 7.11 -7.34 -1.38
C ASN A 2 6.32 -6.32 -0.55
N CYS A 3 6.73 -5.04 -0.54
CA CYS A 3 5.98 -3.95 0.09
C CYS A 3 5.28 -3.14 -1.01
N ASN A 4 4.04 -3.50 -1.34
CA ASN A 4 3.18 -2.67 -2.17
C ASN A 4 2.35 -1.77 -1.24
N ASP A 5 2.58 -0.47 -1.27
CA ASP A 5 1.60 0.50 -0.79
C ASP A 5 0.34 0.33 -1.65
N LEU A 6 -0.77 -0.11 -1.04
CA LEU A 6 -1.97 -0.45 -1.80
C LEU A 6 -2.66 0.81 -2.30
N THR A 7 -2.95 0.86 -3.59
CA THR A 7 -3.80 1.92 -4.16
C THR A 7 -5.23 1.82 -3.62
N ASN A 8 -5.99 2.93 -3.68
CA ASN A 8 -7.42 2.92 -3.31
C ASN A 8 -8.18 1.77 -4.02
N PHE A 9 -7.84 1.51 -5.28
CA PHE A 9 -8.41 0.43 -6.07
C PHE A 9 -8.04 -0.96 -5.52
N GLN A 10 -6.77 -1.20 -5.20
CA GLN A 10 -6.32 -2.47 -4.62
C GLN A 10 -6.93 -2.73 -3.23
N ILE A 11 -7.09 -1.69 -2.41
CA ILE A 11 -7.80 -1.79 -1.13
C ILE A 11 -9.27 -2.12 -1.38
N SER A 12 -9.93 -1.43 -2.31
CA SER A 12 -11.33 -1.69 -2.67
C SER A 12 -11.57 -3.13 -3.06
N GLU A 13 -10.73 -3.67 -3.96
CA GLU A 13 -10.83 -5.04 -4.43
C GLU A 13 -10.57 -6.06 -3.31
N ARG A 14 -9.56 -5.83 -2.46
CA ARG A 14 -9.30 -6.71 -1.31
C ARG A 14 -10.41 -6.68 -0.27
N VAL A 15 -10.97 -5.51 0.01
CA VAL A 15 -12.12 -5.37 0.91
C VAL A 15 -13.34 -6.09 0.34
N LYS A 16 -13.64 -5.93 -0.96
CA LYS A 16 -14.72 -6.70 -1.61
C LYS A 16 -14.47 -8.21 -1.50
N PHE A 17 -13.26 -8.66 -1.81
CA PHE A 17 -12.88 -10.05 -1.75
C PHE A 17 -13.07 -10.64 -0.35
N GLU A 18 -12.54 -10.00 0.69
CA GLU A 18 -12.64 -10.49 2.07
C GLU A 18 -14.08 -10.47 2.60
N LEU A 19 -14.88 -9.47 2.24
CA LEU A 19 -16.31 -9.45 2.60
C LEU A 19 -17.07 -10.63 1.96
N THR A 20 -16.82 -10.90 0.68
CA THR A 20 -17.45 -12.02 -0.03
C THR A 20 -16.98 -13.37 0.52
N LYS A 21 -15.66 -13.55 0.67
CA LYS A 21 -15.03 -14.77 1.20
C LYS A 21 -15.55 -15.16 2.57
N ARG A 22 -15.80 -14.17 3.45
CA ARG A 22 -16.30 -14.38 4.81
C ARG A 22 -17.83 -14.36 4.91
N GLY A 23 -18.55 -14.18 3.80
CA GLY A 23 -20.02 -14.03 3.82
C GLY A 23 -20.50 -12.85 4.68
N LEU A 24 -19.68 -11.80 4.83
CA LEU A 24 -19.98 -10.66 5.69
C LEU A 24 -20.85 -9.65 4.95
N SER A 25 -22.07 -9.46 5.44
CA SER A 25 -22.87 -8.30 5.06
C SER A 25 -22.23 -7.02 5.60
N LEU A 26 -22.52 -5.87 4.96
CA LEU A 26 -22.03 -4.57 5.45
C LEU A 26 -22.41 -4.33 6.91
N ARG A 27 -23.61 -4.77 7.31
CA ARG A 27 -24.09 -4.68 8.69
C ARG A 27 -23.21 -5.50 9.63
N LYS A 28 -23.01 -6.80 9.33
CA LYS A 28 -22.16 -7.68 10.14
C LYS A 28 -20.71 -7.19 10.22
N CYS A 29 -20.19 -6.61 9.14
CA CYS A 29 -18.87 -5.99 9.12
C CYS A 29 -18.78 -4.80 10.09
N CYS A 30 -19.75 -3.88 10.03
CA CYS A 30 -19.79 -2.72 10.94
C CYS A 30 -19.97 -3.16 12.39
N ASP A 31 -20.90 -4.08 12.67
CA ASP A 31 -21.17 -4.57 14.01
C ASP A 31 -19.94 -5.27 14.61
N GLY A 32 -19.28 -6.13 13.82
CA GLY A 32 -18.06 -6.80 14.23
C GLY A 32 -16.88 -5.85 14.46
N PHE A 33 -16.72 -4.84 13.58
CA PHE A 33 -15.70 -3.81 13.75
C PHE A 33 -15.95 -3.00 15.02
N ASN A 34 -17.17 -2.47 15.19
CA ASN A 34 -17.52 -1.62 16.32
C ASN A 34 -17.46 -2.36 17.65
N SER A 35 -17.74 -3.67 17.65
CA SER A 35 -17.53 -4.52 18.81
C SER A 35 -16.04 -4.70 19.12
N LYS A 36 -15.20 -4.98 18.12
CA LYS A 36 -13.75 -5.17 18.30
C LYS A 36 -13.04 -3.90 18.79
N TYR A 37 -13.43 -2.73 18.27
CA TYR A 37 -12.82 -1.44 18.60
C TYR A 37 -13.67 -0.59 19.54
N LYS A 38 -14.53 -1.22 20.35
CA LYS A 38 -15.46 -0.50 21.24
C LYS A 38 -14.75 0.48 22.17
N ALA A 39 -13.63 0.08 22.77
CA ALA A 39 -12.84 0.93 23.66
C ALA A 39 -12.27 2.18 22.94
N ASP A 40 -11.78 2.01 21.71
CA ASP A 40 -11.30 3.12 20.89
C ASP A 40 -12.42 4.11 20.54
N ILE A 41 -13.63 3.59 20.33
CA ILE A 41 -14.83 4.39 20.02
C ILE A 41 -15.30 5.16 21.26
N GLU A 42 -15.31 4.52 22.42
CA GLU A 42 -15.60 5.16 23.70
C GLU A 42 -14.56 6.24 24.04
N ALA A 43 -13.31 6.07 23.61
CA ALA A 43 -12.24 7.07 23.70
C ALA A 43 -12.32 8.20 22.64
N GLY A 44 -13.35 8.19 21.76
CA GLY A 44 -13.62 9.27 20.80
C GLY A 44 -13.34 8.93 19.33
N SER A 45 -12.98 7.70 18.98
CA SER A 45 -12.90 7.29 17.57
C SER A 45 -14.29 7.16 16.94
N PRO A 46 -14.51 7.61 15.69
CA PRO A 46 -15.81 7.46 15.05
C PRO A 46 -16.13 5.98 14.77
N PRO A 47 -17.34 5.49 15.10
CA PRO A 47 -17.76 4.14 14.78
C PRO A 47 -17.81 3.94 13.27
N LEU A 48 -17.68 2.69 12.82
CA LEU A 48 -17.83 2.33 11.42
C LEU A 48 -19.32 2.28 11.04
N ASP A 49 -19.64 2.90 9.91
CA ASP A 49 -20.99 2.94 9.34
C ASP A 49 -21.02 2.25 7.96
N LYS A 50 -22.22 1.85 7.52
CA LYS A 50 -22.39 1.13 6.25
C LYS A 50 -21.97 1.96 5.05
N ASP A 51 -22.17 3.27 5.09
CA ASP A 51 -21.85 4.17 3.97
C ASP A 51 -20.35 4.31 3.79
N PHE A 52 -19.58 4.28 4.87
CA PHE A 52 -18.12 4.24 4.84
C PHE A 52 -17.61 2.96 4.19
N VAL A 53 -18.10 1.79 4.62
CA VAL A 53 -17.72 0.50 4.00
C VAL A 53 -18.15 0.45 2.54
N GLN A 54 -19.32 0.99 2.21
CA GLN A 54 -19.83 1.06 0.84
C GLN A 54 -18.98 1.99 -0.04
N ARG A 55 -18.51 3.13 0.49
CA ARG A 55 -17.57 4.04 -0.19
C ARG A 55 -16.24 3.35 -0.48
N ILE A 56 -15.71 2.59 0.48
CA ILE A 56 -14.49 1.81 0.28
C ILE A 56 -14.67 0.76 -0.80
N LYS A 57 -15.77 -0.01 -0.77
CA LYS A 57 -16.08 -0.96 -1.84
C LYS A 57 -16.20 -0.29 -3.20
N LYS A 58 -16.67 0.95 -3.27
CA LYS A 58 -16.86 1.69 -4.52
C LYS A 58 -15.65 2.50 -4.96
N ASN A 59 -14.49 2.35 -4.30
CA ASN A 59 -13.29 3.13 -4.60
C ASN A 59 -13.52 4.66 -4.48
N LYS A 60 -14.41 5.08 -3.57
CA LYS A 60 -14.77 6.50 -3.32
C LYS A 60 -14.22 6.98 -1.96
N PHE A 61 -12.90 6.84 -1.76
CA PHE A 61 -12.21 7.21 -0.52
C PHE A 61 -10.73 7.55 -0.78
N GLU A 62 -10.06 8.09 0.23
CA GLU A 62 -8.62 8.35 0.23
C GLU A 62 -7.87 7.36 1.13
N VAL A 63 -6.80 6.73 0.60
CA VAL A 63 -6.02 5.67 1.26
C VAL A 63 -5.46 6.10 2.63
N SER A 64 -5.12 7.38 2.77
CA SER A 64 -4.31 7.91 3.87
C SER A 64 -5.06 8.04 5.21
N SER A 65 -6.36 7.74 5.28
CA SER A 65 -7.10 7.83 6.53
C SER A 65 -6.77 6.66 7.47
N LYS A 66 -6.36 6.96 8.71
CA LYS A 66 -6.19 5.96 9.79
C LYS A 66 -7.39 5.02 9.94
N ARG A 67 -8.59 5.50 9.61
CA ARG A 67 -9.84 4.73 9.66
C ARG A 67 -9.88 3.62 8.59
N VAL A 68 -9.32 3.86 7.40
CA VAL A 68 -9.17 2.86 6.34
C VAL A 68 -8.17 1.79 6.76
N SER A 69 -7.05 2.19 7.37
CA SER A 69 -6.05 1.24 7.90
C SER A 69 -6.65 0.31 8.94
N LYS A 70 -7.36 0.86 9.94
CA LYS A 70 -8.04 0.03 10.96
C LYS A 70 -9.06 -0.94 10.36
N LEU A 71 -9.81 -0.52 9.33
CA LEU A 71 -10.73 -1.43 8.63
C LEU A 71 -9.98 -2.56 7.92
N CYS A 72 -8.86 -2.25 7.29
CA CYS A 72 -8.02 -3.25 6.65
C CYS A 72 -7.44 -4.22 7.68
N ASP A 73 -6.96 -3.73 8.82
CA ASP A 73 -6.49 -4.55 9.94
C ASP A 73 -7.59 -5.47 10.47
N PHE A 74 -8.82 -4.96 10.61
CA PHE A 74 -9.98 -5.76 10.99
C PHE A 74 -10.25 -6.91 10.01
N LEU A 75 -10.14 -6.61 8.72
CA LEU A 75 -10.33 -7.58 7.64
C LEU A 75 -9.07 -8.43 7.39
N GLY A 76 -7.99 -8.28 8.16
CA GLY A 76 -6.73 -9.00 7.94
C GLY A 76 -6.05 -8.68 6.61
N ILE A 77 -6.35 -7.52 6.03
CA ILE A 77 -5.72 -7.00 4.82
C ILE A 77 -4.44 -6.30 5.28
N SER A 78 -3.29 -6.90 5.00
CA SER A 78 -1.99 -6.28 5.28
C SER A 78 -1.81 -5.04 4.41
N VAL A 79 -2.00 -3.86 5.00
CA VAL A 79 -1.64 -2.57 4.41
C VAL A 79 -0.37 -2.12 5.12
N SER A 80 0.76 -2.14 4.42
CA SER A 80 1.99 -1.59 4.98
C SER A 80 1.82 -0.07 5.11
N THR A 81 1.48 0.42 6.29
CA THR A 81 1.42 1.86 6.60
C THR A 81 2.74 2.40 7.13
N THR A 82 3.81 1.62 7.05
CA THR A 82 5.14 2.05 7.46
C THR A 82 5.80 2.80 6.33
N ASN A 83 5.94 4.12 6.52
CA ASN A 83 6.96 4.96 5.91
C ASN A 83 8.34 4.32 6.14
N ALA A 84 8.70 3.29 5.38
CA ALA A 84 10.08 2.84 5.32
C ALA A 84 10.87 3.98 4.66
N PRO A 85 11.99 4.44 5.25
CA PRO A 85 12.90 5.39 4.63
C PRO A 85 13.09 5.06 3.15
N ARG A 86 12.95 6.05 2.27
CA ARG A 86 13.09 5.90 0.81
C ARG A 86 14.33 5.08 0.42
N GLU A 87 15.40 5.19 1.21
CA GLU A 87 16.64 4.40 1.07
C GLU A 87 16.43 2.88 1.22
N LEU A 88 15.58 2.43 2.13
CA LEU A 88 15.31 1.00 2.35
C LEU A 88 14.47 0.39 1.22
N LYS A 89 13.59 1.18 0.60
CA LYS A 89 12.81 0.74 -0.58
C LYS A 89 13.72 0.57 -1.79
N LEU A 90 14.56 1.56 -2.08
CA LEU A 90 15.54 1.49 -3.17
C LEU A 90 16.52 0.34 -2.98
N ARG A 91 17.10 0.18 -1.78
CA ARG A 91 18.04 -0.92 -1.50
C ARG A 91 17.47 -2.30 -1.80
N LYS A 92 16.19 -2.51 -1.54
CA LYS A 92 15.53 -3.80 -1.78
C LYS A 92 15.26 -4.06 -3.26
N GLU A 93 14.88 -3.02 -4.01
CA GLU A 93 14.77 -3.10 -5.46
C GLU A 93 16.14 -3.38 -6.11
N PHE A 94 17.20 -2.72 -5.62
CA PHE A 94 18.57 -3.01 -6.06
C PHE A 94 18.97 -4.45 -5.77
N LEU A 95 18.68 -5.00 -4.59
CA LEU A 95 18.96 -6.40 -4.28
C LEU A 95 18.21 -7.40 -5.20
N GLN A 96 16.97 -7.10 -5.58
CA GLN A 96 16.22 -7.94 -6.53
C GLN A 96 16.80 -7.86 -7.94
N ILE A 97 17.25 -6.68 -8.34
CA ILE A 97 17.92 -6.47 -9.62
C ILE A 97 19.26 -7.22 -9.63
N GLU A 98 20.05 -7.15 -8.55
CA GLU A 98 21.31 -7.88 -8.39
C GLU A 98 21.13 -9.40 -8.49
N ASP A 99 20.11 -9.96 -7.86
CA ASP A 99 19.77 -11.39 -7.98
C ASP A 99 19.32 -11.75 -9.40
N ALA A 100 18.54 -10.89 -10.06
CA ALA A 100 18.05 -11.13 -11.42
C ALA A 100 19.14 -11.04 -12.51
N ILE A 101 20.15 -10.19 -12.33
CA ILE A 101 21.28 -10.09 -13.24
C ILE A 101 22.31 -11.21 -13.00
N GLN A 102 22.27 -11.87 -11.85
CA GLN A 102 23.14 -12.98 -11.53
C GLN A 102 22.85 -14.17 -12.47
N GLY A 103 23.69 -14.33 -13.48
CA GLY A 103 23.54 -15.36 -14.52
C GLY A 103 22.87 -14.89 -15.82
N ASN A 104 22.54 -13.61 -15.96
CA ASN A 104 22.01 -13.03 -17.21
C ASN A 104 22.82 -11.79 -17.67
N PRO A 105 23.89 -11.98 -18.46
CA PRO A 105 24.79 -10.91 -18.90
C PRO A 105 24.11 -9.84 -19.76
N GLU A 106 23.04 -10.19 -20.46
CA GLU A 106 22.30 -9.24 -21.31
C GLU A 106 21.42 -8.33 -20.47
N LEU A 107 20.74 -8.89 -19.45
CA LEU A 107 19.97 -8.10 -18.49
C LEU A 107 20.86 -7.14 -17.69
N GLU A 108 22.04 -7.62 -17.28
CA GLU A 108 23.06 -6.81 -16.60
C GLU A 108 23.45 -5.58 -17.43
N ARG A 109 23.67 -5.77 -18.74
CA ARG A 109 24.02 -4.67 -19.66
C ARG A 109 22.91 -3.62 -19.73
N GLN A 110 21.66 -4.06 -19.82
CA GLN A 110 20.50 -3.16 -19.89
C GLN A 110 20.33 -2.37 -18.59
N VAL A 111 20.45 -3.02 -17.44
CA VAL A 111 20.39 -2.39 -16.11
C VAL A 111 21.49 -1.34 -15.96
N ARG A 112 22.74 -1.65 -16.33
CA ARG A 112 23.85 -0.68 -16.31
C ARG A 112 23.56 0.53 -17.20
N GLY A 113 22.97 0.32 -18.38
CA GLY A 113 22.56 1.39 -19.28
C GLY A 113 21.52 2.32 -18.66
N LEU A 114 20.49 1.76 -18.02
CA LEU A 114 19.46 2.52 -17.32
C LEU A 114 20.05 3.35 -16.15
N LEU A 115 20.90 2.74 -15.33
CA LEU A 115 21.56 3.43 -14.22
C LEU A 115 22.43 4.59 -14.72
N ARG A 116 23.19 4.37 -15.81
CA ARG A 116 24.02 5.41 -16.43
C ARG A 116 23.18 6.58 -16.96
N ASN A 117 22.04 6.31 -17.60
CA ASN A 117 21.12 7.34 -18.09
C ASN A 117 20.55 8.16 -16.93
N ILE A 118 20.18 7.50 -15.82
CA ILE A 118 19.70 8.18 -14.59
C ILE A 118 20.81 9.06 -14.01
N THR A 119 22.05 8.58 -13.93
CA THR A 119 23.20 9.36 -13.46
C THR A 119 23.47 10.57 -14.36
N GLN A 120 23.37 10.41 -15.68
CA GLN A 120 23.53 11.51 -16.62
C GLN A 120 22.44 12.58 -16.43
N LEU A 121 21.17 12.17 -16.31
CA LEU A 121 20.07 13.10 -16.04
C LEU A 121 20.30 13.88 -14.73
N ALA A 122 20.66 13.20 -13.66
CA ALA A 122 20.95 13.82 -12.37
C ALA A 122 22.10 14.86 -12.46
N ASN A 123 23.16 14.54 -13.20
CA ASN A 123 24.31 15.43 -13.39
C ASN A 123 24.01 16.62 -14.34
N THR A 124 23.07 16.46 -15.27
CA THR A 124 22.63 17.57 -16.15
C THR A 124 21.73 18.57 -15.41
N SER A 125 20.94 18.12 -14.43
CA SER A 125 20.10 18.99 -13.61
C SER A 125 20.90 19.90 -12.66
N THR A 126 22.16 19.58 -12.40
CA THR A 126 23.08 20.41 -11.59
C THR A 126 23.80 21.52 -12.37
N LEU A 127 23.63 21.61 -13.70
CA LEU A 127 24.33 22.60 -14.55
C LEU A 127 23.43 23.73 -15.10
N GLN A 128 22.14 23.77 -14.76
CA GLN A 128 21.22 24.86 -15.15
C GLN A 128 20.92 25.85 -14.01
N GLY A 129 21.73 25.84 -12.95
CA GLY A 129 21.58 26.70 -11.76
C GLY A 129 22.81 27.57 -11.46
N SER A 130 23.55 27.99 -12.48
CA SER A 130 24.68 28.94 -12.35
C SER A 130 24.48 30.13 -13.27
#